data_AF-A0A957KXB4-F1
#
_entry.id   AF-A0A957KXB4-F1
#
_cell.length_a   1.000
_cell.length_b   1.000
_cell.length_c   1.000
_cell.angle_alpha   90.00
_cell.angle_beta   90.00
_cell.angle_gamma   90.00
#
_symmetry.space_group_name_H-M   'P 1'
#
loop_
_entity.id
_entity.type
_entity.pdbx_description
1 polymer ?
#
loop_
_entity_poly.entity_id
_entity_poly.type
_entity_poly.pdbx_seq_one_letter_code
_entity_poly.pdbx_strand_id
1 'polypeptide(L)'
;MFGLLTTLWQIGRWRLEPISLLLGLILGMLLVLGMQQLWPRLAAAWRSLQQRATAARGRLAASGSERYQAELRSHLQRYHLDGATAHLAEIVVTPRFLQPMPEPEEGEDALAALLSFTRLWPELAQPLALPPQPLLPAAEMLAGAQRLALVGLPGSGKSTALAWLALQALPPDEDAEPAPHQQRLPVFLHIQELTLGA
;
A
#
# COMPACT_ATOMS: atom_id res chain seq x y z
N MET A 1 36.36 -73.77 -37.91
CA MET A 1 36.27 -72.47 -38.61
C MET A 1 35.01 -72.53 -39.46
N PHE A 2 34.08 -71.56 -39.36
CA PHE A 2 32.70 -71.54 -39.95
C PHE A 2 31.57 -72.11 -39.07
N GLY A 3 31.22 -71.42 -37.97
CA GLY A 3 30.01 -71.76 -37.21
C GLY A 3 29.37 -70.62 -36.40
N LEU A 4 29.77 -69.35 -36.60
CA LEU A 4 29.38 -68.25 -35.70
C LEU A 4 28.85 -66.98 -36.40
N LEU A 5 28.44 -67.03 -37.68
CA LEU A 5 28.06 -65.82 -38.42
C LEU A 5 26.60 -65.75 -38.92
N THR A 6 25.72 -66.69 -38.59
CA THR A 6 24.35 -66.71 -39.17
C THR A 6 23.24 -66.26 -38.23
N THR A 7 23.52 -65.87 -36.98
CA THR A 7 22.51 -65.49 -35.98
C THR A 7 22.27 -63.99 -35.81
N LEU A 8 22.80 -63.14 -36.71
CA LEU A 8 22.65 -61.68 -36.62
C LEU A 8 21.64 -61.06 -37.59
N TRP A 9 20.93 -61.86 -38.40
CA TRP A 9 20.00 -61.38 -39.43
C TRP A 9 18.54 -61.79 -39.20
N GLN A 10 18.12 -61.82 -37.94
CA GLN A 10 16.72 -62.06 -37.55
C GLN A 10 16.13 -60.88 -36.78
N ILE A 11 16.50 -59.65 -37.18
CA ILE A 11 15.75 -58.45 -36.79
C ILE A 11 14.44 -58.51 -37.57
N GLY A 12 13.38 -58.79 -36.82
CA GLY A 12 12.12 -59.34 -37.30
C GLY A 12 11.48 -58.58 -38.45
N ARG A 13 10.94 -59.36 -39.40
CA ARG A 13 9.85 -58.94 -40.27
C ARG A 13 8.66 -58.57 -39.37
N TRP A 14 8.58 -57.32 -38.94
CA TRP A 14 7.37 -56.72 -38.40
C TRP A 14 6.35 -56.66 -39.53
N ARG A 15 5.62 -57.76 -39.74
CA ARG A 15 4.36 -57.71 -40.46
C ARG A 15 3.42 -56.96 -39.54
N LEU A 16 3.29 -55.65 -39.75
CA LEU A 16 2.21 -54.86 -39.18
C LEU A 16 0.92 -55.53 -39.67
N GLU A 17 0.34 -56.38 -38.83
CA GLU A 17 -0.94 -56.95 -39.15
C GLU A 17 -1.93 -55.79 -39.19
N PRO A 18 -2.64 -55.59 -40.31
CA PRO A 18 -3.49 -54.42 -40.50
C PRO A 18 -4.55 -54.29 -39.38
N ILE A 19 -4.92 -55.41 -38.76
CA ILE A 19 -5.81 -55.47 -37.59
C ILE A 19 -5.17 -54.80 -36.36
N SER A 20 -3.91 -55.13 -36.04
CA SER A 20 -3.18 -54.53 -34.92
C SER A 20 -2.98 -53.02 -35.11
N LEU A 21 -2.78 -52.59 -36.35
CA LEU A 21 -2.67 -51.18 -36.71
C LEU A 21 -4.01 -50.45 -36.53
N LEU A 22 -5.12 -51.07 -36.96
CA LEU A 22 -6.46 -50.50 -36.82
C LEU A 22 -6.88 -50.41 -35.36
N LEU A 23 -6.56 -51.42 -34.54
CA LEU A 23 -6.81 -51.41 -33.10
C LEU A 23 -6.00 -50.32 -32.39
N GLY A 24 -4.72 -50.18 -32.73
CA GLY A 24 -3.88 -49.11 -32.20
C GLY A 24 -4.39 -47.72 -32.59
N LEU A 25 -4.89 -47.56 -33.82
CA LEU A 25 -5.46 -46.31 -34.31
C LEU A 25 -6.75 -45.95 -33.57
N ILE A 26 -7.65 -46.91 -33.37
CA ILE A 26 -8.89 -46.71 -32.61
C ILE A 26 -8.57 -46.36 -31.16
N LEU A 27 -7.65 -47.11 -30.51
CA LEU A 27 -7.27 -46.87 -29.12
C LEU A 27 -6.63 -45.48 -28.96
N GLY A 28 -5.73 -45.10 -29.87
CA GLY A 28 -5.11 -43.78 -29.88
C GLY A 28 -6.12 -42.65 -30.09
N MET A 29 -7.05 -42.82 -31.03
CA MET A 29 -8.11 -41.84 -31.29
C MET A 29 -9.02 -41.66 -30.07
N LEU A 30 -9.37 -42.76 -29.40
CA LEU A 30 -10.22 -42.73 -28.21
C LEU A 30 -9.50 -42.07 -27.03
N LEU A 31 -8.18 -42.29 -26.90
CA LEU A 31 -7.33 -41.65 -25.89
C LEU A 31 -7.20 -40.15 -26.13
N VAL A 32 -7.02 -39.72 -27.39
CA VAL A 32 -6.97 -38.30 -27.77
C VAL A 32 -8.31 -37.62 -27.50
N LEU A 33 -9.43 -38.23 -27.88
CA LEU A 33 -10.77 -37.68 -27.63
C LEU A 33 -11.07 -37.59 -26.13
N GLY A 34 -10.71 -38.62 -25.36
CA GLY A 34 -10.85 -38.60 -23.90
C GLY A 34 -10.02 -37.50 -23.25
N MET A 35 -8.76 -37.34 -23.69
CA MET A 35 -7.88 -36.29 -23.19
C MET A 35 -8.37 -34.88 -23.56
N GLN A 36 -8.91 -34.69 -24.76
CA GLN A 36 -9.48 -33.42 -25.20
C GLN A 36 -10.73 -33.02 -24.39
N GLN A 37 -11.53 -33.99 -23.91
CA GLN A 37 -12.67 -33.70 -23.04
C GLN A 37 -12.27 -33.39 -21.59
N LEU A 38 -11.18 -33.99 -21.10
CA LEU A 38 -10.73 -33.80 -19.71
C LEU A 38 -9.95 -32.48 -19.51
N TRP A 39 -9.16 -32.08 -20.51
CA TRP A 39 -8.36 -30.86 -20.48
C TRP A 39 -9.11 -29.58 -20.09
N PRO A 40 -10.26 -29.24 -20.71
CA PRO A 40 -10.97 -28.00 -20.37
C PRO A 40 -11.52 -28.02 -18.93
N ARG A 41 -11.89 -29.19 -18.39
CA ARG A 41 -12.34 -29.32 -16.99
C ARG A 41 -11.20 -29.10 -16.00
N LEU A 42 -10.02 -29.68 -16.28
CA LEU A 42 -8.81 -29.48 -15.48
C LEU A 42 -8.33 -28.03 -15.54
N ALA A 43 -8.34 -27.41 -16.72
CA ALA A 43 -7.97 -26.01 -16.88
C ALA A 43 -8.92 -25.07 -16.12
N ALA A 44 -10.23 -25.33 -16.15
CA ALA A 44 -11.22 -24.58 -15.36
C ALA A 44 -11.00 -24.75 -13.85
N ALA A 45 -10.76 -25.99 -13.40
CA ALA A 45 -10.44 -26.28 -12.00
C ALA A 45 -9.16 -25.54 -11.56
N TRP A 46 -8.11 -25.53 -12.38
CA TRP A 46 -6.87 -24.83 -12.10
C TRP A 46 -7.05 -23.31 -11.99
N ARG A 47 -7.81 -22.70 -12.91
CA ARG A 47 -8.15 -21.28 -12.86
C ARG A 47 -8.94 -20.92 -11.59
N SER A 48 -9.87 -21.77 -11.18
CA SER A 48 -10.63 -21.56 -9.94
C SER A 48 -9.76 -21.65 -8.69
N LEU A 49 -8.76 -22.53 -8.68
CA LEU A 49 -7.75 -22.66 -7.63
C LEU A 49 -6.85 -21.41 -7.57
N GLN A 50 -6.42 -20.89 -8.72
CA GLN A 50 -5.65 -19.64 -8.78
C GLN A 50 -6.45 -18.45 -8.25
N GLN A 51 -7.72 -18.32 -8.64
CA GLN A 51 -8.62 -17.26 -8.14
C GLN A 51 -8.87 -17.39 -6.63
N ARG A 52 -9.02 -18.62 -6.11
CA ARG A 52 -9.15 -18.86 -4.67
C ARG A 52 -7.87 -18.54 -3.92
N ALA A 53 -6.70 -18.86 -4.48
CA ALA A 53 -5.41 -18.56 -3.88
C ALA A 53 -5.14 -17.04 -3.82
N THR A 54 -5.47 -16.29 -4.87
CA THR A 54 -5.34 -14.82 -4.85
C THR A 54 -6.35 -14.18 -3.90
N ALA A 55 -7.60 -14.65 -3.86
CA ALA A 55 -8.59 -14.18 -2.89
C ALA A 55 -8.19 -14.50 -1.44
N ALA A 56 -7.65 -15.69 -1.17
CA ALA A 56 -7.15 -16.05 0.15
C ALA A 56 -5.94 -15.21 0.55
N ARG A 57 -4.99 -14.96 -0.36
CA ARG A 57 -3.87 -14.03 -0.13
C ARG A 57 -4.34 -12.61 0.13
N GLY A 58 -5.34 -12.13 -0.61
CA GLY A 58 -5.96 -10.83 -0.40
C GLY A 58 -6.61 -10.72 0.98
N ARG A 59 -7.33 -11.75 1.43
CA ARG A 59 -7.93 -11.80 2.78
C ARG A 59 -6.90 -11.86 3.89
N LEU A 60 -5.82 -12.63 3.70
CA LEU A 60 -4.71 -12.69 4.66
C LEU A 60 -3.96 -11.36 4.74
N ALA A 61 -3.70 -10.72 3.60
CA ALA A 61 -3.11 -9.39 3.55
C ALA A 61 -4.03 -8.33 4.19
N ALA A 62 -5.34 -8.38 3.91
CA ALA A 62 -6.35 -7.51 4.52
C ALA A 62 -6.38 -7.66 6.05
N SER A 63 -6.33 -8.90 6.55
CA SER A 63 -6.29 -9.17 7.99
C SER A 63 -5.03 -8.60 8.67
N GLY A 64 -3.89 -8.59 7.96
CA GLY A 64 -2.65 -7.98 8.42
C GLY A 64 -2.74 -6.45 8.46
N SER A 65 -3.28 -5.82 7.42
CA SER A 65 -3.46 -4.37 7.38
C SER A 65 -4.48 -3.88 8.41
N GLU A 66 -5.59 -4.59 8.61
CA GLU A 66 -6.59 -4.25 9.63
C GLU A 66 -5.98 -4.30 11.03
N ARG A 67 -5.24 -5.38 11.34
CA ARG A 67 -4.55 -5.51 12.63
C ARG A 67 -3.52 -4.41 12.84
N TYR A 68 -2.70 -4.13 11.81
CA TYR A 68 -1.72 -3.05 11.86
C TYR A 68 -2.39 -1.67 12.06
N GLN A 69 -3.49 -1.39 11.36
CA GLN A 69 -4.22 -0.13 11.51
C GLN A 69 -4.82 0.01 12.92
N ALA A 70 -5.38 -1.06 13.48
CA ALA A 70 -5.90 -1.06 14.85
C ALA A 70 -4.79 -0.82 15.88
N GLU A 71 -3.63 -1.46 15.72
CA GLU A 71 -2.46 -1.26 16.57
C GLU A 71 -1.92 0.17 16.43
N LEU A 72 -1.78 0.66 15.21
CA LEU A 72 -1.34 2.01 14.91
C LEU A 72 -2.28 3.05 15.53
N ARG A 73 -3.61 2.86 15.42
CA ARG A 73 -4.60 3.73 16.06
C ARG A 73 -4.42 3.76 17.57
N SER A 74 -4.28 2.59 18.21
CA SER A 74 -4.04 2.48 19.66
C SER A 74 -2.73 3.14 20.09
N HIS A 75 -1.68 3.04 19.27
CA HIS A 75 -0.40 3.68 19.53
C HIS A 75 -0.52 5.21 19.44
N LEU A 76 -1.08 5.73 18.34
CA LEU A 76 -1.23 7.16 18.10
C LEU A 76 -2.14 7.86 19.11
N GLN A 77 -3.21 7.19 19.56
CA GLN A 77 -4.11 7.72 20.59
C GLN A 77 -3.41 7.98 21.93
N ARG A 78 -2.29 7.31 22.20
CA ARG A 78 -1.47 7.49 23.40
C ARG A 78 -0.25 8.39 23.17
N TYR A 79 -0.10 8.93 21.96
CA TYR A 79 1.07 9.69 21.54
C TYR A 79 0.98 11.18 21.95
N HIS A 80 0.86 11.40 23.26
CA HIS A 80 0.80 12.71 23.90
C HIS A 80 1.27 12.63 25.35
N LEU A 81 1.39 13.78 26.03
CA LEU A 81 2.01 13.86 27.36
C LEU A 81 1.25 13.04 28.43
N ASP A 82 -0.06 12.89 28.29
CA ASP A 82 -0.92 12.19 29.24
C ASP A 82 -1.55 10.92 28.63
N GLY A 83 -0.79 10.25 27.75
CA GLY A 83 -1.26 9.08 27.00
C GLY A 83 -1.70 7.88 27.84
N ALA A 84 -1.50 7.93 29.16
CA ALA A 84 -1.91 6.88 30.09
C ALA A 84 -3.36 7.03 30.56
N THR A 85 -3.92 8.24 30.57
CA THR A 85 -5.24 8.52 31.16
C THR A 85 -6.32 8.89 30.15
N ALA A 86 -5.94 9.51 29.03
CA ALA A 86 -6.88 10.01 28.03
C ALA A 86 -6.46 9.66 26.61
N HIS A 87 -7.45 9.52 25.72
CA HIS A 87 -7.20 9.33 24.30
C HIS A 87 -6.97 10.68 23.60
N LEU A 88 -5.99 10.74 22.70
CA LEU A 88 -5.67 11.94 21.94
C LEU A 88 -6.90 12.54 21.26
N ALA A 89 -7.77 11.72 20.66
CA ALA A 89 -8.99 12.19 20.00
C ALA A 89 -10.00 12.90 20.94
N GLU A 90 -9.94 12.66 22.25
CA GLU A 90 -10.84 13.27 23.23
C GLU A 90 -10.33 14.63 23.71
N ILE A 91 -9.00 14.79 23.79
CA ILE A 91 -8.36 15.97 24.38
C ILE A 91 -7.70 16.89 23.35
N VAL A 92 -7.64 16.48 22.08
CA VAL A 92 -6.92 17.24 21.07
C VAL A 92 -7.59 18.58 20.80
N VAL A 93 -6.80 19.63 20.93
CA VAL A 93 -7.14 20.92 20.32
C VAL A 93 -6.73 20.84 18.86
N THR A 94 -7.72 20.84 17.97
CA THR A 94 -7.50 20.70 16.51
C THR A 94 -6.43 21.69 16.03
N PRO A 95 -5.25 21.21 15.57
CA PRO A 95 -4.19 22.09 15.14
C PRO A 95 -4.61 22.83 13.87
N ARG A 96 -4.23 24.10 13.79
CA ARG A 96 -4.39 24.93 12.59
C ARG A 96 -3.01 25.21 12.02
N PHE A 97 -2.88 25.11 10.70
CA PHE A 97 -1.60 25.27 10.02
C PHE A 97 -1.58 26.60 9.27
N LEU A 98 -0.40 27.21 9.14
CA LEU A 98 -0.25 28.35 8.25
C LEU A 98 -0.30 27.89 6.80
N GLN A 99 -0.91 28.70 5.95
CA GLN A 99 -0.88 28.43 4.51
C GLN A 99 0.57 28.46 3.99
N PRO A 100 0.94 27.56 3.05
CA PRO A 100 2.25 27.58 2.41
C PRO A 100 2.59 28.96 1.83
N MET A 101 3.87 29.31 1.83
CA MET A 101 4.36 30.53 1.18
C MET A 101 4.03 30.48 -0.32
N PRO A 102 3.49 31.55 -0.92
CA PRO A 102 3.40 31.62 -2.37
C PRO A 102 4.81 31.65 -2.96
N GLU A 103 4.95 31.26 -4.21
CA GLU A 103 6.21 31.48 -4.93
C GLU A 103 6.47 32.99 -5.02
N PRO A 104 7.74 33.44 -4.85
CA PRO A 104 8.06 34.85 -4.93
C PRO A 104 7.79 35.36 -6.35
N GLU A 105 6.95 36.38 -6.49
CA GLU A 105 6.72 37.06 -7.76
C GLU A 105 7.79 38.12 -8.01
N GLU A 106 8.25 38.25 -9.26
CA GLU A 106 9.19 39.30 -9.63
C GLU A 106 8.53 40.68 -9.48
N GLY A 107 9.08 41.52 -8.59
CA GLY A 107 8.54 42.85 -8.29
C GLY A 107 7.74 42.96 -6.99
N GLU A 108 7.88 42.00 -6.07
CA GLU A 108 7.24 42.05 -4.74
C GLU A 108 7.44 43.40 -4.02
N ASP A 109 6.31 44.00 -3.63
CA ASP A 109 6.27 45.20 -2.80
C ASP A 109 6.93 44.94 -1.43
N ALA A 110 7.48 45.97 -0.79
CA ALA A 110 8.09 45.89 0.53
C ALA A 110 7.11 45.31 1.57
N LEU A 111 5.81 45.59 1.42
CA LEU A 111 4.76 44.99 2.25
C LEU A 111 4.61 43.48 2.03
N ALA A 112 4.71 43.01 0.78
CA ALA A 112 4.65 41.58 0.46
C ALA A 112 5.85 40.83 1.06
N ALA A 113 7.05 41.40 0.95
CA ALA A 113 8.25 40.86 1.60
C ALA A 113 8.11 40.79 3.13
N LEU A 114 7.51 41.81 3.76
CA LEU A 114 7.27 41.85 5.20
C LEU A 114 6.22 40.82 5.65
N LEU A 115 5.15 40.63 4.87
CA LEU A 115 4.15 39.59 5.11
C LEU A 115 4.75 38.19 4.98
N SER A 116 5.63 37.96 4.00
CA SER A 116 6.38 36.72 3.84
C SER A 116 7.27 36.45 5.06
N PHE A 117 7.94 37.46 5.61
CA PHE A 117 8.73 37.33 6.84
C PHE A 117 7.87 36.91 8.05
N THR A 118 6.67 37.48 8.22
CA THR A 118 5.79 37.08 9.33
C THR A 118 5.19 35.68 9.21
N ARG A 119 5.22 35.04 8.05
CA ARG A 119 4.84 33.62 7.95
C ARG A 119 5.93 32.69 8.51
N LEU A 120 7.19 33.10 8.48
CA LEU A 120 8.31 32.38 9.09
C LEU A 120 8.33 32.55 10.62
N TRP A 121 7.88 33.72 11.10
CA TRP A 121 7.77 34.07 12.52
C TRP A 121 6.37 34.63 12.84
N PRO A 122 5.34 33.78 12.94
CA PRO A 122 3.96 34.22 13.15
C PRO A 122 3.77 35.02 14.45
N GLU A 123 4.60 34.77 15.46
CA GLU A 123 4.66 35.55 16.70
C GLU A 123 4.97 37.05 16.48
N LEU A 124 5.62 37.43 15.38
CA LEU A 124 5.94 38.83 15.06
C LEU A 124 4.77 39.57 14.39
N ALA A 125 3.73 38.87 13.92
CA ALA A 125 2.62 39.50 13.21
C ALA A 125 1.81 40.45 14.12
N GLN A 126 1.51 40.02 15.35
CA GLN A 126 0.76 40.83 16.33
C GLN A 126 1.49 42.11 16.75
N PRO A 127 2.76 42.08 17.21
CA PRO A 127 3.46 43.29 17.64
C PRO A 127 3.69 44.29 16.50
N LEU A 128 3.69 43.83 15.24
CA LEU A 128 3.83 44.68 14.05
C LEU A 128 2.48 45.18 13.49
N ALA A 129 1.36 44.88 14.15
CA ALA A 129 0.00 45.21 13.70
C ALA A 129 -0.31 44.73 12.26
N LEU A 130 0.28 43.60 11.87
CA LEU A 130 0.08 42.99 10.57
C LEU A 130 -1.17 42.10 10.57
N PRO A 131 -1.85 41.95 9.42
CA PRO A 131 -3.04 41.11 9.34
C PRO A 131 -2.72 39.66 9.72
N PRO A 132 -3.66 38.96 10.39
CA PRO A 132 -3.47 37.56 10.74
C PRO A 132 -3.32 36.73 9.46
N GLN A 133 -2.34 35.82 9.49
CA GLN A 133 -2.06 34.96 8.35
C GLN A 133 -3.20 33.94 8.15
N PRO A 134 -3.50 33.58 6.88
CA PRO A 134 -4.53 32.59 6.59
C PRO A 134 -4.15 31.23 7.18
N LEU A 135 -5.11 30.64 7.88
CA LEU A 135 -4.99 29.32 8.49
C LEU A 135 -5.64 28.28 7.60
N LEU A 136 -4.91 27.20 7.34
CA LEU A 136 -5.37 26.05 6.57
C LEU A 136 -5.87 24.96 7.53
N PRO A 137 -7.07 24.40 7.32
CA PRO A 137 -7.52 23.23 8.05
C PRO A 137 -6.73 21.99 7.63
N ALA A 138 -6.57 21.04 8.56
CA ALA A 138 -5.78 19.84 8.34
C ALA A 138 -6.24 18.98 7.15
N ALA A 139 -7.56 18.92 6.90
CA ALA A 139 -8.12 18.15 5.80
C ALA A 139 -7.67 18.69 4.43
N GLU A 140 -7.65 20.01 4.26
CA GLU A 140 -7.17 20.67 3.03
C GLU A 140 -5.66 20.49 2.87
N MET A 141 -4.91 20.56 3.98
CA MET A 141 -3.47 20.30 3.97
C MET A 141 -3.15 18.88 3.47
N LEU A 142 -3.84 17.86 4.00
CA LEU A 142 -3.63 16.46 3.63
C LEU A 142 -4.10 16.15 2.21
N ALA A 143 -5.11 16.85 1.70
CA ALA A 143 -5.58 16.69 0.33
C ALA A 143 -4.65 17.37 -0.71
N GLY A 144 -4.09 18.53 -0.39
CA GLY A 144 -3.35 19.35 -1.34
C GLY A 144 -1.86 19.04 -1.48
N ALA A 145 -1.22 18.47 -0.46
CA ALA A 145 0.23 18.37 -0.40
C ALA A 145 0.75 16.93 -0.49
N GLN A 146 1.70 16.68 -1.41
CA GLN A 146 2.42 15.40 -1.49
C GLN A 146 3.54 15.26 -0.45
N ARG A 147 4.10 16.40 -0.01
CA ARG A 147 5.18 16.48 0.98
C ARG A 147 4.88 17.65 1.91
N LEU A 148 4.91 17.37 3.21
CA LEU A 148 4.61 18.34 4.25
C LEU A 148 5.74 18.35 5.27
N ALA A 149 6.14 19.54 5.67
CA ALA A 149 7.09 19.75 6.76
C ALA A 149 6.37 20.51 7.89
N LEU A 150 6.30 19.91 9.07
CA LEU A 150 5.78 20.57 10.26
C LEU A 150 6.93 21.28 10.97
N VAL A 151 6.91 22.61 10.92
CA VAL A 151 7.93 23.47 11.55
C VAL A 151 7.35 24.13 12.79
N GLY A 152 8.16 24.29 13.83
CA GLY A 152 7.75 24.92 15.07
C GLY A 152 8.80 24.76 16.18
N LEU A 153 8.66 25.56 17.23
CA LEU A 153 9.58 25.56 18.37
C LEU A 153 9.62 24.21 19.11
N PRO A 154 10.72 23.87 19.80
CA PRO A 154 10.75 22.73 20.72
C PRO A 154 9.60 22.82 21.72
N GLY A 155 8.91 21.70 21.97
CA GLY A 155 7.76 21.67 22.88
C GLY A 155 6.45 22.23 22.31
N SER A 156 6.41 22.74 21.07
CA SER A 156 5.18 23.27 20.45
C SER A 156 4.14 22.21 20.07
N GLY A 157 4.32 20.96 20.50
CA GLY A 157 3.40 19.85 20.19
C GLY A 157 3.55 19.25 18.80
N LYS A 158 4.64 19.49 18.05
CA LYS A 158 4.84 18.95 16.68
C LYS A 158 4.60 17.44 16.59
N SER A 159 5.17 16.68 17.52
CA SER A 159 5.07 15.21 17.51
C SER A 159 3.63 14.75 17.77
N THR A 160 2.92 15.40 18.68
CA THR A 160 1.50 15.14 18.97
C THR A 160 0.61 15.58 17.80
N ALA A 161 0.88 16.73 17.18
CA ALA A 161 0.19 17.19 15.99
C ALA A 161 0.38 16.22 14.81
N LEU A 162 1.60 15.68 14.64
CA LEU A 162 1.88 14.68 13.61
C LEU A 162 1.15 13.35 13.90
N ALA A 163 1.08 12.93 15.16
CA ALA A 163 0.30 11.76 15.55
C ALA A 163 -1.21 11.95 15.30
N TRP A 164 -1.73 13.13 15.60
CA TRP A 164 -3.12 13.47 15.27
C TRP A 164 -3.37 13.46 13.76
N LEU A 165 -2.47 14.03 12.95
CA LEU A 165 -2.57 13.95 11.49
C LEU A 165 -2.53 12.51 10.97
N ALA A 166 -1.70 11.66 11.57
CA ALA A 166 -1.65 10.24 11.24
C ALA A 166 -2.96 9.52 11.61
N LEU A 167 -3.63 9.90 12.71
CA LEU A 167 -4.97 9.40 13.04
C LEU A 167 -6.00 9.82 11.98
N GLN A 168 -5.96 11.06 11.49
CA GLN A 168 -6.86 11.53 10.43
C GLN A 168 -6.62 10.82 9.10
N ALA A 169 -5.40 10.36 8.85
CA ALA A 169 -5.02 9.60 7.65
C ALA A 169 -5.40 8.11 7.71
N LEU A 170 -5.77 7.59 8.89
CA LEU A 170 -6.33 6.25 8.99
C LEU A 170 -7.77 6.23 8.46
N PRO A 171 -8.21 5.12 7.83
CA PRO A 171 -9.61 4.98 7.48
C PRO A 171 -10.47 4.98 8.75
N PRO A 172 -11.72 5.49 8.65
CA PRO A 172 -12.68 5.43 9.75
C PRO A 172 -13.01 3.96 10.10
N ASP A 173 -13.40 3.72 11.35
CA ASP A 173 -13.77 2.38 11.86
C ASP A 173 -15.15 1.90 11.38
N GLU A 174 -15.92 2.75 10.69
CA GLU A 174 -17.28 2.48 10.18
C GLU A 174 -17.43 2.87 8.71
N ASP A 175 -18.53 2.43 8.06
CA ASP A 175 -18.93 2.47 6.63
C ASP A 175 -18.81 3.80 5.85
N ALA A 176 -18.08 4.79 6.37
CA ALA A 176 -17.76 6.02 5.67
C ALA A 176 -16.77 5.77 4.53
N GLU A 177 -17.07 6.38 3.38
CA GLU A 177 -16.16 6.35 2.23
C GLU A 177 -14.80 6.96 2.61
N PRO A 178 -13.69 6.24 2.39
CA PRO A 178 -12.37 6.73 2.75
C PRO A 178 -12.00 7.92 1.87
N ALA A 179 -11.48 8.97 2.49
CA ALA A 179 -10.95 10.12 1.77
C ALA A 179 -9.78 9.70 0.85
N PRO A 180 -9.44 10.47 -0.21
CA PRO A 180 -8.39 10.10 -1.16
C PRO A 180 -7.04 9.79 -0.51
N HIS A 181 -6.70 10.50 0.58
CA HIS A 181 -5.47 10.30 1.34
C HIS A 181 -5.49 9.05 2.24
N GLN A 182 -6.67 8.45 2.50
CA GLN A 182 -6.87 7.25 3.33
C GLN A 182 -6.81 5.96 2.50
N GLN A 183 -6.66 6.05 1.17
CA GLN A 183 -6.56 4.88 0.27
C GLN A 183 -5.20 4.19 0.31
N ARG A 184 -4.24 4.70 1.10
CA ARG A 184 -2.90 4.15 1.27
C ARG A 184 -2.70 3.74 2.72
N LEU A 185 -1.89 2.72 2.96
CA LEU A 185 -1.54 2.30 4.30
C LEU A 185 -0.64 3.37 4.96
N PRO A 186 -1.10 4.07 6.01
CA PRO A 186 -0.27 5.07 6.66
C PRO A 186 0.84 4.40 7.47
N VAL A 187 2.03 4.98 7.41
CA VAL A 187 3.19 4.55 8.19
C VAL A 187 3.64 5.71 9.06
N PHE A 188 3.59 5.50 10.36
CA PHE A 188 4.09 6.45 11.35
C PHE A 188 5.44 5.93 11.84
N LEU A 189 6.46 6.77 11.74
CA LEU A 189 7.83 6.44 12.15
C LEU A 189 8.39 7.62 12.93
N HIS A 190 8.90 7.34 14.12
CA HIS A 190 9.70 8.31 14.84
C HIS A 190 11.16 8.11 14.46
N ILE A 191 11.86 9.18 14.07
CA ILE A 191 13.24 9.06 13.55
C ILE A 191 14.22 8.47 14.56
N GLN A 192 13.94 8.61 15.86
CA GLN A 192 14.78 8.02 16.93
C GLN A 192 14.63 6.50 17.04
N GLU A 193 13.58 5.92 16.47
CA GLU A 193 13.36 4.47 16.43
C GLU A 193 14.08 3.83 15.25
N LEU A 194 14.54 4.62 14.29
CA LEU A 194 15.31 4.13 13.14
C LEU A 194 16.76 3.89 13.57
N THR A 195 17.08 2.62 13.86
CA THR A 195 18.47 2.17 13.90
C THR A 195 19.00 2.10 12.48
N LEU A 196 19.58 3.20 12.01
CA LEU A 196 20.37 3.18 10.78
C LEU A 196 21.61 2.33 11.08
N GLY A 197 21.68 1.13 10.52
CA GLY A 197 22.85 0.27 10.64
C GLY A 197 24.08 1.03 10.16
N ALA A 198 24.91 1.47 11.11
CA ALA A 198 26.19 2.11 10.89
C ALA A 198 27.28 1.06 10.66
#